data_AF-A0A843T3Z7-F1
#
_entry.id   AF-A0A843T3Z7-F1
#
_cell.length_a   1.000
_cell.length_b   1.000
_cell.length_c   1.000
_cell.angle_alpha   90.00
_cell.angle_beta   90.00
_cell.angle_gamma   90.00
#
_symmetry.space_group_name_H-M   'P 1'
#
loop_
_entity.id
_entity.type
_entity.pdbx_description
1 polymer ?
#
loop_
_entity_poly.entity_id
_entity_poly.type
_entity_poly.pdbx_seq_one_letter_code
_entity_poly.pdbx_strand_id
1 'polypeptide(L)'
;MKRSASRKGRELFRSYVRDIDEFWPGVQGIQADKVRSMIEQVTGIFGHGVTEVVTQIEGWAEARFGNRPPPVYVSGLGGSGTNWLAAMLGDLDGFAYAGEVYFAPRLLERMRELPVQDRGYVVDCIHLLHAWPRHGNPAGARIINAASRAFEAADQRMWDPDCAIVYLVRDPRDQVLSVTLRKPEYRQRHGAGLSDLEYLASRAGSNRTSFEKFRCFASDFMCRYEELRDESRAVFERLLAQIGADPSPQSVTEALFRHDASKMRSGATPRRGNLDQGGRSRGWRVDATPQQKSILHAELVEVISGLEYDADDCMGARPDFEALPPVREISFPTDHAVGELQVRDLREAEEPWMSRGAAQGGVTIPEGVAVRLRVDRGFDPKNLRGLRLQPGDVQSLCLAGNTRVTDATLRAVAQIPGLRELDLARTRVTAAGLPHLEAMTELWGINLWKTRITAVEAAQLQTMLPLATVVGLPEALDPAAVPVC
;
A
#
# COMPACT_ATOMS: atom_id res chain seq x y z
N MET A 1 -46.27 -11.84 3.28
CA MET A 1 -46.03 -10.74 2.34
C MET A 1 -44.62 -10.91 1.77
N LYS A 2 -44.45 -11.05 0.44
CA LYS A 2 -43.13 -10.95 -0.16
C LYS A 2 -42.62 -9.54 0.11
N ARG A 3 -41.46 -9.42 0.76
CA ARG A 3 -40.79 -8.14 0.96
C ARG A 3 -40.36 -7.64 -0.43
N SER A 4 -40.69 -6.40 -0.77
CA SER A 4 -40.42 -5.80 -2.09
C SER A 4 -39.83 -4.41 -1.90
N ALA A 5 -38.96 -3.98 -2.83
CA ALA A 5 -38.43 -2.62 -2.80
C ALA A 5 -39.56 -1.58 -2.91
N SER A 6 -39.42 -0.43 -2.25
CA SER A 6 -40.42 0.63 -2.38
C SER A 6 -40.47 1.21 -3.80
N ARG A 7 -41.55 1.93 -4.12
CA ARG A 7 -41.65 2.70 -5.36
C ARG A 7 -40.51 3.73 -5.49
N LYS A 8 -40.06 4.31 -4.37
CA LYS A 8 -39.00 5.32 -4.35
C LYS A 8 -37.64 4.74 -4.73
N GLY A 9 -37.29 3.55 -4.21
CA GLY A 9 -36.03 2.87 -4.57
C GLY A 9 -35.96 2.51 -6.06
N ARG A 10 -37.07 1.98 -6.62
CA ARG A 10 -37.21 1.70 -8.05
C ARG A 10 -37.07 2.94 -8.92
N GLU A 11 -37.79 4.01 -8.57
CA GLU A 11 -37.70 5.27 -9.30
C GLU A 11 -36.29 5.87 -9.27
N LEU A 12 -35.58 5.77 -8.13
CA LEU A 12 -34.21 6.24 -8.02
C LEU A 12 -33.28 5.50 -9.00
N PHE A 13 -33.31 4.17 -9.02
CA PHE A 13 -32.50 3.39 -9.96
C PHE A 13 -32.84 3.71 -11.42
N ARG A 14 -34.13 3.80 -11.76
CA ARG A 14 -34.58 4.18 -13.11
C ARG A 14 -34.05 5.55 -13.53
N SER A 15 -34.16 6.55 -12.64
CA SER A 15 -33.62 7.89 -12.90
C SER A 15 -32.10 7.89 -13.06
N TYR A 16 -31.37 7.07 -12.28
CA TYR A 16 -29.92 6.92 -12.40
C TYR A 16 -29.49 6.43 -13.79
N VAL A 17 -30.20 5.44 -14.34
CA VAL A 17 -29.93 4.89 -15.67
C VAL A 17 -30.35 5.84 -16.78
N ARG A 18 -31.46 6.58 -16.60
CA ARG A 18 -31.99 7.52 -17.60
C ARG A 18 -31.17 8.80 -17.69
N ASP A 19 -30.78 9.36 -16.54
CA ASP A 19 -30.26 10.72 -16.40
C ASP A 19 -28.81 10.71 -15.88
N ILE A 20 -27.94 9.84 -16.42
CA ILE A 20 -26.59 9.54 -15.89
C ILE A 20 -25.77 10.81 -15.57
N ASP A 21 -25.74 11.80 -16.46
CA ASP A 21 -24.99 13.05 -16.27
C ASP A 21 -25.48 13.87 -15.09
N GLU A 22 -26.78 13.81 -14.80
CA GLU A 22 -27.36 14.50 -13.64
C GLU A 22 -26.77 13.94 -12.35
N PHE A 23 -26.43 12.66 -12.30
CA PHE A 23 -25.91 12.01 -11.10
C PHE A 23 -24.41 12.21 -10.89
N TRP A 24 -23.67 12.48 -11.97
CA TRP A 24 -22.20 12.62 -11.99
C TRP A 24 -21.77 14.06 -12.32
N PRO A 25 -22.01 15.04 -11.42
CA PRO A 25 -21.66 16.43 -11.70
C PRO A 25 -20.14 16.64 -11.81
N GLY A 26 -19.69 17.43 -12.80
CA GLY A 26 -18.29 17.84 -12.96
C GLY A 26 -17.42 16.90 -13.80
N VAL A 27 -16.11 16.85 -13.52
CA VAL A 27 -15.08 16.10 -14.29
C VAL A 27 -15.10 14.58 -14.08
N GLN A 28 -16.21 14.00 -13.61
CA GLN A 28 -16.37 12.56 -13.34
C GLN A 28 -16.81 11.74 -14.57
N GLY A 29 -16.62 12.30 -15.78
CA GLY A 29 -17.06 11.70 -17.05
C GLY A 29 -16.70 10.23 -17.21
N ILE A 30 -15.51 9.81 -16.78
CA ILE A 30 -15.07 8.40 -16.88
C ILE A 30 -16.02 7.42 -16.19
N GLN A 31 -16.61 7.77 -15.04
CA GLN A 31 -17.54 6.85 -14.36
C GLN A 31 -18.93 6.85 -15.01
N ALA A 32 -19.40 8.02 -15.47
CA ALA A 32 -20.62 8.11 -16.27
C ALA A 32 -20.51 7.31 -17.59
N ASP A 33 -19.37 7.42 -18.28
CA ASP A 33 -19.07 6.68 -19.50
C ASP A 33 -19.01 5.18 -19.27
N LYS A 34 -18.51 4.73 -18.11
CA LYS A 34 -18.59 3.31 -17.75
C LYS A 34 -20.04 2.82 -17.63
N VAL A 35 -20.93 3.59 -17.00
CA VAL A 35 -22.35 3.20 -16.88
C VAL A 35 -22.99 3.11 -18.26
N ARG A 36 -22.77 4.11 -19.13
CA ARG A 36 -23.21 4.07 -20.54
C ARG A 36 -22.70 2.84 -21.26
N SER A 37 -21.40 2.58 -21.17
CA SER A 37 -20.76 1.44 -21.81
C SER A 37 -21.33 0.10 -21.33
N MET A 38 -21.67 -0.04 -20.04
CA MET A 38 -22.34 -1.26 -19.56
C MET A 38 -23.74 -1.41 -20.16
N ILE A 39 -24.53 -0.33 -20.22
CA ILE A 39 -25.86 -0.37 -20.84
C ILE A 39 -25.74 -0.74 -22.32
N GLU A 40 -24.86 -0.08 -23.07
CA GLU A 40 -24.59 -0.36 -24.49
C GLU A 40 -24.13 -1.81 -24.73
N GLN A 41 -23.30 -2.35 -23.84
CA GLN A 41 -22.89 -3.76 -23.91
C GLN A 41 -24.06 -4.70 -23.70
N VAL A 42 -24.93 -4.44 -22.71
CA VAL A 42 -26.10 -5.31 -22.49
C VAL A 42 -27.07 -5.23 -23.66
N THR A 43 -27.39 -4.01 -24.14
CA THR A 43 -28.31 -3.82 -25.25
C THR A 43 -27.78 -4.42 -26.55
N GLY A 44 -26.47 -4.31 -26.79
CA GLY A 44 -25.81 -4.88 -27.96
C GLY A 44 -25.66 -6.41 -27.91
N ILE A 45 -25.07 -6.96 -26.83
CA ILE A 45 -24.75 -8.39 -26.72
C ILE A 45 -26.02 -9.23 -26.60
N PHE A 46 -27.00 -8.78 -25.83
CA PHE A 46 -28.21 -9.55 -25.53
C PHE A 46 -29.44 -9.08 -26.32
N GLY A 47 -29.30 -8.05 -27.16
CA GLY A 47 -30.38 -7.54 -28.02
C GLY A 47 -31.51 -6.85 -27.25
N HIS A 48 -31.24 -6.36 -26.04
CA HIS A 48 -32.24 -5.72 -25.19
C HIS A 48 -32.40 -4.23 -25.49
N GLY A 49 -33.61 -3.71 -25.33
CA GLY A 49 -33.84 -2.26 -25.18
C GLY A 49 -33.47 -1.78 -23.77
N VAL A 50 -33.15 -0.48 -23.60
CA VAL A 50 -32.80 0.09 -22.27
C VAL A 50 -33.88 -0.19 -21.21
N THR A 51 -35.16 -0.10 -21.60
CA THR A 51 -36.29 -0.44 -20.72
C THR A 51 -36.30 -1.91 -20.30
N GLU A 52 -35.92 -2.82 -21.19
CA GLU A 52 -35.83 -4.25 -20.90
C GLU A 52 -34.65 -4.54 -19.98
N VAL A 53 -33.51 -3.89 -20.20
CA VAL A 53 -32.34 -3.97 -19.31
C VAL A 53 -32.72 -3.56 -17.89
N VAL A 54 -33.38 -2.41 -17.73
CA VAL A 54 -33.84 -1.93 -16.43
C VAL A 54 -34.83 -2.92 -15.80
N THR A 55 -35.82 -3.40 -16.57
CA THR A 55 -36.84 -4.34 -16.08
C THR A 55 -36.20 -5.67 -15.62
N GLN A 56 -35.21 -6.17 -16.37
CA GLN A 56 -34.51 -7.40 -16.03
C GLN A 56 -33.70 -7.26 -14.74
N ILE A 57 -32.99 -6.14 -14.59
CA ILE A 57 -32.21 -5.83 -13.37
C ILE A 57 -33.13 -5.69 -12.16
N GLU A 58 -34.25 -4.97 -12.30
CA GLU A 58 -35.24 -4.86 -11.23
C GLU A 58 -35.80 -6.25 -10.85
N GLY A 59 -36.09 -7.10 -11.84
CA GLY A 59 -36.54 -8.47 -11.59
C GLY A 59 -35.53 -9.30 -10.79
N TRP A 60 -34.24 -9.19 -11.11
CA TRP A 60 -33.17 -9.85 -10.36
C TRP A 60 -32.97 -9.27 -8.96
N ALA A 61 -32.95 -7.94 -8.82
CA ALA A 61 -32.82 -7.28 -7.53
C ALA A 61 -34.00 -7.61 -6.60
N GLU A 62 -35.21 -7.72 -7.16
CA GLU A 62 -36.42 -8.13 -6.43
C GLU A 62 -36.36 -9.60 -6.01
N ALA A 63 -35.86 -10.49 -6.87
CA ALA A 63 -35.65 -11.91 -6.52
C ALA A 63 -34.62 -12.09 -5.38
N ARG A 64 -33.68 -11.16 -5.27
CA ARG A 64 -32.67 -11.10 -4.21
C ARG A 64 -33.18 -10.42 -2.93
N PHE A 65 -34.29 -9.69 -2.99
CA PHE A 65 -34.73 -8.83 -1.89
C PHE A 65 -35.02 -9.64 -0.62
N GLY A 66 -34.22 -9.39 0.43
CA GLY A 66 -34.33 -10.08 1.73
C GLY A 66 -33.66 -11.45 1.83
N ASN A 67 -33.05 -11.97 0.75
CA ASN A 67 -32.26 -13.21 0.77
C ASN A 67 -31.05 -13.13 -0.18
N ARG A 68 -30.42 -11.96 -0.25
CA ARG A 68 -29.29 -11.73 -1.17
C ARG A 68 -27.98 -12.23 -0.56
N PRO A 69 -27.09 -12.85 -1.34
CA PRO A 69 -25.71 -13.06 -0.93
C PRO A 69 -25.02 -11.71 -0.69
N PRO A 70 -24.39 -11.49 0.48
CA PRO A 70 -23.82 -10.17 0.80
C PRO A 70 -22.64 -9.82 -0.11
N PRO A 71 -22.61 -8.63 -0.75
CA PRO A 71 -21.56 -8.30 -1.71
C PRO A 71 -20.18 -8.21 -1.04
N VAL A 72 -19.13 -8.42 -1.85
CA VAL A 72 -17.73 -8.32 -1.43
C VAL A 72 -17.10 -7.07 -2.02
N TYR A 73 -16.66 -6.16 -1.16
CA TYR A 73 -15.87 -5.00 -1.54
C TYR A 73 -14.39 -5.32 -1.36
N VAL A 74 -13.67 -5.48 -2.47
CA VAL A 74 -12.22 -5.66 -2.48
C VAL A 74 -11.57 -4.29 -2.58
N SER A 75 -11.01 -3.82 -1.46
CA SER A 75 -10.42 -2.49 -1.33
C SER A 75 -8.91 -2.57 -1.08
N GLY A 76 -8.26 -1.44 -1.25
CA GLY A 76 -6.82 -1.27 -1.18
C GLY A 76 -6.39 0.02 -1.85
N LEU A 77 -5.12 0.39 -1.70
CA LEU A 77 -4.54 1.45 -2.51
C LEU A 77 -4.46 0.99 -3.96
N GLY A 78 -4.68 1.88 -4.93
CA GLY A 78 -4.53 1.53 -6.35
C GLY A 78 -3.15 0.92 -6.61
N GLY A 79 -3.04 -0.16 -7.39
CA GLY A 79 -1.76 -0.86 -7.57
C GLY A 79 -1.40 -1.88 -6.49
N SER A 80 -2.27 -2.12 -5.49
CA SER A 80 -2.08 -3.20 -4.50
C SER A 80 -2.50 -4.58 -5.01
N GLY A 81 -3.23 -4.66 -6.14
CA GLY A 81 -3.71 -5.93 -6.71
C GLY A 81 -5.21 -6.19 -6.50
N THR A 82 -6.02 -5.19 -6.12
CA THR A 82 -7.46 -5.37 -5.82
C THR A 82 -8.25 -5.98 -6.99
N ASN A 83 -8.02 -5.50 -8.21
CA ASN A 83 -8.63 -6.05 -9.43
C ASN A 83 -8.23 -7.51 -9.70
N TRP A 84 -7.06 -7.94 -9.25
CA TRP A 84 -6.59 -9.32 -9.43
C TRP A 84 -7.32 -10.27 -8.48
N LEU A 85 -7.34 -9.95 -7.18
CA LEU A 85 -8.13 -10.70 -6.20
C LEU A 85 -9.61 -10.74 -6.58
N ALA A 86 -10.18 -9.60 -6.99
CA ALA A 86 -11.57 -9.54 -7.40
C ALA A 86 -11.88 -10.38 -8.65
N ALA A 87 -10.96 -10.42 -9.63
CA ALA A 87 -11.12 -11.26 -10.81
C ALA A 87 -10.98 -12.75 -10.48
N MET A 88 -10.10 -13.13 -9.54
CA MET A 88 -10.03 -14.51 -9.05
C MET A 88 -11.33 -14.93 -8.38
N LEU A 89 -11.84 -14.12 -7.45
CA LEU A 89 -13.10 -14.39 -6.76
C LEU A 89 -14.26 -14.47 -7.76
N GLY A 90 -14.26 -13.63 -8.80
CA GLY A 90 -15.29 -13.62 -9.84
C GLY A 90 -15.31 -14.85 -10.74
N ASP A 91 -14.25 -15.66 -10.72
CA ASP A 91 -14.17 -16.92 -11.46
C ASP A 91 -14.67 -18.12 -10.62
N LEU A 92 -15.04 -17.90 -9.35
CA LEU A 92 -15.63 -18.92 -8.47
C LEU A 92 -17.14 -19.07 -8.73
N ASP A 93 -17.65 -20.28 -8.53
CA ASP A 93 -19.09 -20.53 -8.53
C ASP A 93 -19.78 -19.77 -7.39
N GLY A 94 -20.94 -19.20 -7.69
CA GLY A 94 -21.67 -18.36 -6.74
C GLY A 94 -21.14 -16.93 -6.62
N PHE A 95 -20.18 -16.50 -7.44
CA PHE A 95 -19.66 -15.12 -7.47
C PHE A 95 -19.82 -14.46 -8.84
N ALA A 96 -19.87 -13.13 -8.85
CA ALA A 96 -19.89 -12.33 -10.09
C ALA A 96 -19.12 -11.03 -9.90
N TYR A 97 -18.20 -10.70 -10.81
CA TYR A 97 -17.32 -9.56 -10.72
C TYR A 97 -17.85 -8.33 -11.49
N ALA A 98 -18.31 -7.32 -10.74
CA ALA A 98 -18.85 -6.08 -11.28
C ALA A 98 -17.77 -5.09 -11.76
N GLY A 99 -16.51 -5.26 -11.36
CA GLY A 99 -15.44 -4.31 -11.70
C GLY A 99 -15.23 -3.24 -10.64
N GLU A 100 -14.61 -2.13 -11.04
CA GLU A 100 -14.46 -0.94 -10.21
C GLU A 100 -15.70 -0.05 -10.33
N VAL A 101 -16.68 -0.28 -9.46
CA VAL A 101 -17.95 0.44 -9.43
C VAL A 101 -17.92 1.49 -8.34
N TYR A 102 -17.97 2.77 -8.74
CA TYR A 102 -18.07 3.91 -7.84
C TYR A 102 -19.51 4.42 -7.84
N PHE A 103 -20.03 4.84 -6.69
CA PHE A 103 -21.37 5.42 -6.58
C PHE A 103 -21.32 6.93 -6.83
N ALA A 104 -22.30 7.42 -7.56
CA ALA A 104 -22.37 8.83 -7.95
C ALA A 104 -22.71 9.73 -6.75
N PRO A 105 -22.13 10.93 -6.59
CA PRO A 105 -22.38 11.78 -5.43
C PRO A 105 -23.86 12.08 -5.19
N ARG A 106 -24.60 12.48 -6.24
CA ARG A 106 -26.04 12.76 -6.15
C ARG A 106 -26.90 11.52 -5.94
N LEU A 107 -26.40 10.35 -6.34
CA LEU A 107 -27.06 9.08 -6.02
C LEU A 107 -26.98 8.84 -4.51
N LEU A 108 -25.79 8.98 -3.93
CA LEU A 108 -25.59 8.82 -2.48
C LEU A 108 -26.43 9.81 -1.68
N GLU A 109 -26.51 11.07 -2.11
CA GLU A 109 -27.40 12.08 -1.50
C GLU A 109 -28.85 11.61 -1.46
N ARG A 110 -29.41 11.20 -2.61
CA ARG A 110 -30.80 10.70 -2.70
C ARG A 110 -31.02 9.40 -1.92
N MET A 111 -30.01 8.53 -1.85
CA MET A 111 -30.10 7.29 -1.07
C MET A 111 -30.22 7.54 0.45
N ARG A 112 -29.72 8.67 0.97
CA ARG A 112 -29.86 9.00 2.41
C ARG A 112 -31.32 9.13 2.83
N GLU A 113 -32.18 9.57 1.93
CA GLU A 113 -33.62 9.76 2.16
C GLU A 113 -34.42 8.45 2.11
N LEU A 114 -33.79 7.35 1.66
CA LEU A 114 -34.43 6.05 1.57
C LEU A 114 -34.29 5.24 2.87
N PRO A 115 -35.28 4.39 3.20
CA PRO A 115 -35.11 3.33 4.20
C PRO A 115 -33.91 2.44 3.88
N VAL A 116 -33.23 1.93 4.89
CA VAL A 116 -32.01 1.09 4.74
C VAL A 116 -32.20 -0.06 3.74
N GLN A 117 -33.32 -0.75 3.81
CA GLN A 117 -33.66 -1.86 2.89
C GLN A 117 -33.75 -1.43 1.41
N ASP A 118 -34.17 -0.21 1.12
CA ASP A 118 -34.26 0.31 -0.25
C ASP A 118 -32.88 0.78 -0.75
N ARG A 119 -31.97 1.17 0.15
CA ARG A 119 -30.57 1.51 -0.21
C ARG A 119 -29.86 0.27 -0.75
N GLY A 120 -29.96 -0.85 -0.05
CA GLY A 120 -29.39 -2.13 -0.49
C GLY A 120 -29.95 -2.60 -1.84
N TYR A 121 -31.25 -2.35 -2.10
CA TYR A 121 -31.84 -2.62 -3.41
C TYR A 121 -31.19 -1.79 -4.54
N VAL A 122 -31.03 -0.48 -4.34
CA VAL A 122 -30.42 0.40 -5.35
C VAL A 122 -28.95 0.02 -5.59
N VAL A 123 -28.22 -0.33 -4.53
CA VAL A 123 -26.85 -0.85 -4.62
C VAL A 123 -26.81 -2.13 -5.46
N ASP A 124 -27.70 -3.09 -5.19
CA ASP A 124 -27.79 -4.34 -5.95
C ASP A 124 -28.11 -4.08 -7.42
N CYS A 125 -29.07 -3.21 -7.75
CA CYS A 125 -29.38 -2.87 -9.14
C CYS A 125 -28.15 -2.37 -9.91
N ILE A 126 -27.36 -1.49 -9.29
CA ILE A 126 -26.14 -0.96 -9.89
C ILE A 126 -25.08 -2.06 -10.04
N HIS A 127 -24.87 -2.86 -9.01
CA HIS A 127 -23.95 -3.98 -9.06
C HIS A 127 -24.33 -5.02 -10.13
N LEU A 128 -25.61 -5.35 -10.25
CA LEU A 128 -26.15 -6.26 -11.27
C LEU A 128 -25.96 -5.70 -12.68
N LEU A 129 -26.21 -4.39 -12.89
CA LEU A 129 -25.94 -3.71 -14.16
C LEU A 129 -24.48 -3.89 -14.59
N HIS A 130 -23.56 -3.76 -13.65
CA HIS A 130 -22.12 -3.87 -13.92
C HIS A 130 -21.62 -5.31 -14.03
N ALA A 131 -22.26 -6.27 -13.36
CA ALA A 131 -21.90 -7.68 -13.42
C ALA A 131 -22.41 -8.37 -14.69
N TRP A 132 -23.59 -7.97 -15.19
CA TRP A 132 -24.29 -8.69 -16.27
C TRP A 132 -23.50 -8.79 -17.60
N PRO A 133 -22.85 -7.75 -18.13
CA PRO A 133 -22.06 -7.89 -19.36
C PRO A 133 -20.97 -8.97 -19.30
N ARG A 134 -20.53 -9.34 -18.09
CA ARG A 134 -19.46 -10.32 -17.85
C ARG A 134 -19.98 -11.69 -17.42
N HIS A 135 -21.21 -11.76 -16.92
CA HIS A 135 -21.80 -12.94 -16.31
C HIS A 135 -23.25 -13.08 -16.76
N GLY A 136 -23.66 -14.26 -17.24
CA GLY A 136 -25.00 -14.47 -17.79
C GLY A 136 -26.13 -13.99 -16.87
N ASN A 137 -26.43 -14.74 -15.80
CA ASN A 137 -27.41 -14.33 -14.78
C ASN A 137 -26.72 -14.19 -13.41
N PRO A 138 -26.40 -12.96 -12.97
CA PRO A 138 -25.72 -12.73 -11.69
C PRO A 138 -26.68 -12.73 -10.48
N ALA A 139 -27.98 -12.99 -10.65
CA ALA A 139 -28.97 -12.83 -9.58
C ALA A 139 -28.72 -13.72 -8.36
N GLY A 140 -28.18 -14.93 -8.54
CA GLY A 140 -27.84 -15.83 -7.44
C GLY A 140 -26.44 -15.62 -6.85
N ALA A 141 -25.65 -14.73 -7.45
CA ALA A 141 -24.23 -14.61 -7.13
C ALA A 141 -23.96 -13.57 -6.04
N ARG A 142 -22.86 -13.76 -5.33
CA ARG A 142 -22.22 -12.75 -4.51
C ARG A 142 -21.48 -11.77 -5.41
N ILE A 143 -21.90 -10.50 -5.43
CA ILE A 143 -21.30 -9.52 -6.33
C ILE A 143 -20.02 -8.96 -5.73
N ILE A 144 -18.96 -8.89 -6.54
CA ILE A 144 -17.65 -8.38 -6.15
C ILE A 144 -17.42 -7.00 -6.80
N ASN A 145 -17.08 -6.02 -5.97
CA ASN A 145 -16.71 -4.67 -6.40
C ASN A 145 -15.26 -4.38 -5.99
N ALA A 146 -14.41 -3.97 -6.93
CA ALA A 146 -12.98 -3.73 -6.72
C ALA A 146 -12.59 -2.24 -6.69
N ALA A 147 -13.55 -1.34 -6.49
CA ALA A 147 -13.30 0.10 -6.48
C ALA A 147 -12.22 0.49 -5.45
N SER A 148 -11.04 0.83 -5.96
CA SER A 148 -9.91 1.30 -5.17
C SER A 148 -10.29 2.61 -4.46
N ARG A 149 -9.79 2.83 -3.23
CA ARG A 149 -10.13 4.06 -2.49
C ARG A 149 -11.65 4.23 -2.30
N ALA A 150 -12.40 3.15 -2.07
CA ALA A 150 -13.71 3.20 -1.43
C ALA A 150 -13.52 3.84 -0.06
N PHE A 151 -13.52 5.18 -0.03
CA PHE A 151 -12.75 5.94 0.94
C PHE A 151 -13.30 5.93 2.35
N GLU A 152 -14.40 5.25 2.58
CA GLU A 152 -15.01 5.10 3.88
C GLU A 152 -15.65 3.70 3.86
N ALA A 153 -14.95 2.67 4.36
CA ALA A 153 -15.63 1.40 4.67
C ALA A 153 -16.80 1.63 5.65
N ALA A 154 -16.72 2.69 6.46
CA ALA A 154 -17.83 3.22 7.24
C ALA A 154 -19.03 3.64 6.36
N ASP A 155 -18.78 4.28 5.20
CA ASP A 155 -19.86 4.61 4.26
C ASP A 155 -20.39 3.37 3.53
N GLN A 156 -19.55 2.41 3.14
CA GLN A 156 -20.07 1.23 2.44
C GLN A 156 -21.07 0.47 3.30
N ARG A 157 -20.77 0.30 4.60
CA ARG A 157 -21.72 -0.28 5.55
C ARG A 157 -22.93 0.62 5.85
N MET A 158 -22.84 1.93 5.61
CA MET A 158 -23.99 2.84 5.66
C MET A 158 -25.00 2.57 4.53
N TRP A 159 -24.51 2.17 3.36
CA TRP A 159 -25.35 1.85 2.18
C TRP A 159 -25.76 0.38 2.13
N ASP A 160 -24.88 -0.49 2.63
CA ASP A 160 -24.99 -1.94 2.59
C ASP A 160 -24.39 -2.56 3.87
N PRO A 161 -25.19 -2.68 4.95
CA PRO A 161 -24.70 -3.17 6.25
C PRO A 161 -24.20 -4.61 6.24
N ASP A 162 -24.67 -5.43 5.31
CA ASP A 162 -24.37 -6.86 5.25
C ASP A 162 -23.08 -7.16 4.48
N CYS A 163 -22.51 -6.16 3.79
CA CYS A 163 -21.37 -6.36 2.92
C CYS A 163 -20.12 -6.88 3.66
N ALA A 164 -19.32 -7.67 2.94
CA ALA A 164 -17.99 -8.07 3.38
C ALA A 164 -16.94 -7.15 2.75
N ILE A 165 -16.01 -6.67 3.56
CA ILE A 165 -14.94 -5.76 3.15
C ILE A 165 -13.61 -6.50 3.26
N VAL A 166 -12.98 -6.72 2.12
CA VAL A 166 -11.69 -7.38 1.97
C VAL A 166 -10.63 -6.34 1.64
N TYR A 167 -9.62 -6.20 2.48
CA TYR A 167 -8.55 -5.24 2.26
C TYR A 167 -7.25 -5.92 1.83
N LEU A 168 -6.75 -5.52 0.67
CA LEU A 168 -5.47 -5.99 0.14
C LEU A 168 -4.38 -4.96 0.38
N VAL A 169 -3.39 -5.34 1.20
CA VAL A 169 -2.18 -4.58 1.47
C VAL A 169 -1.08 -5.04 0.52
N ARG A 170 -0.20 -4.15 0.08
CA ARG A 170 1.02 -4.49 -0.68
C ARG A 170 2.18 -3.71 -0.09
N ASP A 171 3.41 -4.20 -0.27
CA ASP A 171 4.60 -3.42 0.08
C ASP A 171 4.44 -2.00 -0.50
N PRO A 172 4.45 -0.95 0.35
CA PRO A 172 4.12 0.40 -0.09
C PRO A 172 5.11 0.91 -1.14
N ARG A 173 6.34 0.36 -1.20
CA ARG A 173 7.36 0.70 -2.20
C ARG A 173 6.95 0.17 -3.58
N ASP A 174 6.61 -1.12 -3.66
CA ASP A 174 6.09 -1.73 -4.89
C ASP A 174 4.76 -1.09 -5.31
N GLN A 175 3.88 -0.80 -4.36
CA GLN A 175 2.60 -0.14 -4.64
C GLN A 175 2.82 1.24 -5.26
N VAL A 176 3.71 2.06 -4.70
CA VAL A 176 3.99 3.41 -5.20
C VAL A 176 4.63 3.34 -6.58
N LEU A 177 5.62 2.47 -6.79
CA LEU A 177 6.23 2.28 -8.11
C LEU A 177 5.20 1.80 -9.14
N SER A 178 4.32 0.88 -8.75
CA SER A 178 3.28 0.31 -9.60
C SER A 178 2.25 1.34 -10.09
N VAL A 179 2.08 2.48 -9.40
CA VAL A 179 1.17 3.55 -9.82
C VAL A 179 1.87 4.77 -10.41
N THR A 180 3.11 5.03 -10.03
CA THR A 180 3.81 6.28 -10.37
C THR A 180 4.33 6.24 -11.79
N LEU A 181 5.18 5.27 -12.13
CA LEU A 181 5.92 5.29 -13.40
C LEU A 181 5.29 4.39 -14.47
N ARG A 182 4.13 3.80 -14.19
CA ARG A 182 3.52 2.76 -15.04
C ARG A 182 2.61 3.30 -16.16
N LYS A 183 1.94 4.43 -15.93
CA LYS A 183 0.89 4.95 -16.81
C LYS A 183 1.16 6.41 -17.18
N PRO A 184 1.53 6.73 -18.44
CA PRO A 184 1.81 8.11 -18.86
C PRO A 184 0.66 9.09 -18.56
N GLU A 185 -0.59 8.63 -18.63
CA GLU A 185 -1.76 9.45 -18.37
C GLU A 185 -1.87 9.85 -16.88
N TYR A 186 -1.42 8.97 -15.97
CA TYR A 186 -1.35 9.28 -14.54
C TYR A 186 -0.27 10.32 -14.24
N ARG A 187 0.88 10.23 -14.92
CA ARG A 187 1.95 11.24 -14.84
C ARG A 187 1.45 12.60 -15.31
N GLN A 188 0.77 12.67 -16.46
CA GLN A 188 0.18 13.90 -16.97
C GLN A 188 -0.84 14.51 -16.01
N ARG A 189 -1.71 13.70 -15.40
CA ARG A 189 -2.75 14.20 -14.49
C ARG A 189 -2.23 14.63 -13.12
N HIS A 190 -1.27 13.91 -12.56
CA HIS A 190 -0.89 14.05 -11.14
C HIS A 190 0.53 14.57 -10.92
N GLY A 191 1.33 14.72 -11.98
CA GLY A 191 2.72 15.12 -11.89
C GLY A 191 3.14 16.06 -13.01
N ALA A 192 2.22 16.81 -13.61
CA ALA A 192 2.58 17.82 -14.61
C ALA A 192 3.56 18.84 -13.98
N GLY A 193 4.70 19.06 -14.64
CA GLY A 193 5.71 20.03 -14.21
C GLY A 193 6.68 19.58 -13.11
N LEU A 194 6.54 18.37 -12.55
CA LEU A 194 7.48 17.82 -11.56
C LEU A 194 8.58 16.99 -12.23
N SER A 195 9.78 16.94 -11.68
CA SER A 195 10.77 15.90 -12.03
C SER A 195 10.27 14.49 -11.66
N ASP A 196 10.90 13.44 -12.18
CA ASP A 196 10.46 12.07 -11.89
C ASP A 196 10.62 11.73 -10.40
N LEU A 197 11.66 12.26 -9.75
CA LEU A 197 11.89 12.08 -8.32
C LEU A 197 10.91 12.89 -7.47
N GLU A 198 10.60 14.12 -7.86
CA GLU A 198 9.58 14.94 -7.19
C GLU A 198 8.19 14.30 -7.29
N TYR A 199 7.86 13.75 -8.45
CA TYR A 199 6.61 13.04 -8.64
C TYR A 199 6.55 11.76 -7.81
N LEU A 200 7.63 10.96 -7.78
CA LEU A 200 7.72 9.79 -6.92
C LEU A 200 7.53 10.14 -5.44
N ALA A 201 8.19 11.20 -4.96
CA ALA A 201 8.04 11.69 -3.60
C ALA A 201 6.59 12.13 -3.30
N SER A 202 5.94 12.83 -4.24
CA SER A 202 4.53 13.22 -4.13
C SER A 202 3.58 12.01 -4.03
N ARG A 203 3.83 10.97 -4.84
CA ARG A 203 3.05 9.73 -4.81
C ARG A 203 3.29 8.92 -3.52
N ALA A 204 4.53 8.86 -3.05
CA ALA A 204 4.86 8.25 -1.76
C ALA A 204 4.21 9.00 -0.59
N GLY A 205 4.23 10.33 -0.61
CA GLY A 205 3.50 11.16 0.36
C GLY A 205 2.00 10.89 0.34
N SER A 206 1.39 10.76 -0.84
CA SER A 206 -0.02 10.40 -1.01
C SER A 206 -0.35 9.00 -0.46
N ASN A 207 0.57 8.02 -0.63
CA ASN A 207 0.46 6.70 -0.02
C ASN A 207 0.47 6.82 1.50
N ARG A 208 1.45 7.53 2.10
CA ARG A 208 1.55 7.74 3.54
C ARG A 208 0.27 8.35 4.14
N THR A 209 -0.27 9.41 3.53
CA THR A 209 -1.56 9.99 3.97
C THR A 209 -2.70 8.98 3.88
N SER A 210 -2.69 8.11 2.87
CA SER A 210 -3.72 7.07 2.73
C SER A 210 -3.54 5.94 3.75
N PHE A 211 -2.30 5.61 4.14
CA PHE A 211 -2.01 4.67 5.21
C PHE A 211 -2.50 5.15 6.57
N GLU A 212 -2.32 6.44 6.89
CA GLU A 212 -2.85 7.03 8.13
C GLU A 212 -4.38 6.84 8.23
N LYS A 213 -5.09 6.93 7.11
CA LYS A 213 -6.53 6.58 7.03
C LYS A 213 -6.78 5.08 7.15
N PHE A 214 -5.92 4.26 6.56
CA PHE A 214 -6.02 2.80 6.62
C PHE A 214 -5.86 2.24 8.04
N ARG A 215 -5.02 2.83 8.89
CA ARG A 215 -4.83 2.35 10.27
C ARG A 215 -6.12 2.25 11.09
N CYS A 216 -7.15 3.01 10.70
CA CYS A 216 -8.46 3.01 11.34
C CYS A 216 -9.53 2.22 10.55
N PHE A 217 -9.13 1.51 9.50
CA PHE A 217 -10.05 0.83 8.59
C PHE A 217 -10.48 -0.53 9.14
N ALA A 218 -11.80 -0.69 9.37
CA ALA A 218 -12.38 -1.96 9.81
C ALA A 218 -12.74 -2.84 8.60
N SER A 219 -11.82 -3.72 8.18
CA SER A 219 -12.07 -4.79 7.20
C SER A 219 -12.50 -6.09 7.88
N ASP A 220 -13.31 -6.90 7.20
CA ASP A 220 -13.67 -8.25 7.64
C ASP A 220 -12.54 -9.25 7.36
N PHE A 221 -11.75 -9.01 6.32
CA PHE A 221 -10.56 -9.78 5.99
C PHE A 221 -9.45 -8.87 5.47
N MET A 222 -8.21 -9.16 5.86
CA MET A 222 -7.02 -8.49 5.35
C MET A 222 -6.02 -9.52 4.89
N CYS A 223 -5.39 -9.29 3.74
CA CYS A 223 -4.24 -10.08 3.29
C CYS A 223 -3.18 -9.21 2.63
N ARG A 224 -1.95 -9.72 2.60
CA ARG A 224 -0.84 -9.11 1.85
C ARG A 224 -0.86 -9.62 0.41
N TYR A 225 -0.50 -8.76 -0.53
CA TYR A 225 -0.32 -9.09 -1.94
C TYR A 225 0.72 -10.19 -2.12
N GLU A 226 1.78 -10.13 -1.32
CA GLU A 226 2.86 -11.11 -1.32
C GLU A 226 2.36 -12.49 -0.90
N GLU A 227 1.57 -12.56 0.19
CA GLU A 227 0.95 -13.80 0.66
C GLU A 227 -0.07 -14.34 -0.34
N LEU A 228 -0.94 -13.47 -0.89
CA LEU A 228 -1.89 -13.86 -1.93
C LEU A 228 -1.19 -14.44 -3.16
N ARG A 229 0.01 -13.96 -3.48
CA ARG A 229 0.81 -14.44 -4.61
C ARG A 229 1.45 -15.79 -4.34
N ASP A 230 2.06 -15.94 -3.18
CA ASP A 230 2.90 -17.10 -2.87
C ASP A 230 2.09 -18.26 -2.29
N GLU A 231 1.02 -17.95 -1.56
CA GLU A 231 0.19 -18.91 -0.79
C GLU A 231 -1.30 -18.74 -1.11
N SER A 232 -1.60 -18.48 -2.39
CA SER A 232 -2.95 -18.13 -2.88
C SER A 232 -4.08 -19.04 -2.36
N ARG A 233 -3.86 -20.37 -2.30
CA ARG A 233 -4.82 -21.33 -1.77
C ARG A 233 -5.14 -21.11 -0.30
N ALA A 234 -4.11 -20.97 0.54
CA ALA A 234 -4.29 -20.77 1.98
C ALA A 234 -5.02 -19.45 2.26
N VAL A 235 -4.68 -18.39 1.52
CA VAL A 235 -5.37 -17.10 1.61
C VAL A 235 -6.85 -17.24 1.23
N PHE A 236 -7.16 -17.98 0.16
CA PHE A 236 -8.53 -18.21 -0.30
C PHE A 236 -9.36 -19.00 0.72
N GLU A 237 -8.81 -20.07 1.29
CA GLU A 237 -9.51 -20.88 2.30
C GLU A 237 -9.89 -20.04 3.52
N ARG A 238 -8.97 -19.20 4.03
CA ARG A 238 -9.28 -18.29 5.15
C ARG A 238 -10.27 -17.20 4.74
N LEU A 239 -10.13 -16.61 3.55
CA LEU A 239 -11.02 -15.56 3.06
C LEU A 239 -12.46 -16.07 2.89
N LEU A 240 -12.64 -17.22 2.22
CA LEU A 240 -13.94 -17.80 1.94
C LEU A 240 -14.67 -18.20 3.22
N ALA A 241 -13.94 -18.80 4.18
CA ALA A 241 -14.46 -19.08 5.51
C ALA A 241 -14.91 -17.80 6.23
N GLN A 242 -14.10 -16.73 6.18
CA GLN A 242 -14.38 -15.45 6.83
C GLN A 242 -15.64 -14.76 6.27
N ILE A 243 -15.88 -14.85 4.96
CA ILE A 243 -17.05 -14.24 4.31
C ILE A 243 -18.27 -15.18 4.25
N GLY A 244 -18.15 -16.41 4.76
CA GLY A 244 -19.20 -17.42 4.73
C GLY A 244 -19.57 -17.82 3.30
N ALA A 245 -18.58 -18.11 2.46
CA ALA A 245 -18.77 -18.62 1.10
C ALA A 245 -18.19 -20.03 0.97
N ASP A 246 -18.87 -20.89 0.22
CA ASP A 246 -18.50 -22.29 0.01
C ASP A 246 -18.56 -22.66 -1.49
N PRO A 247 -17.63 -22.12 -2.30
CA PRO A 247 -17.51 -22.49 -3.71
C PRO A 247 -16.98 -23.92 -3.85
N SER A 248 -17.24 -24.57 -4.99
CA SER A 248 -16.73 -25.91 -5.24
C SER A 248 -15.20 -25.96 -5.26
N PRO A 249 -14.57 -27.05 -4.74
CA PRO A 249 -13.11 -27.19 -4.78
C PRO A 249 -12.51 -27.12 -6.20
N GLN A 250 -13.30 -27.51 -7.21
CA GLN A 250 -12.92 -27.41 -8.61
C GLN A 250 -12.82 -25.95 -9.07
N SER A 251 -13.84 -25.12 -8.80
CA SER A 251 -13.83 -23.69 -9.21
C SER A 251 -12.65 -22.95 -8.57
N VAL A 252 -12.37 -23.23 -7.28
CA VAL A 252 -11.20 -22.68 -6.57
C VAL A 252 -9.91 -23.10 -7.27
N THR A 253 -9.75 -24.38 -7.59
CA THR A 253 -8.53 -24.88 -8.24
C THR A 253 -8.32 -24.25 -9.62
N GLU A 254 -9.38 -24.14 -10.42
CA GLU A 254 -9.33 -23.53 -11.75
C GLU A 254 -9.04 -22.03 -11.69
N ALA A 255 -9.66 -21.30 -10.76
CA ALA A 255 -9.40 -19.88 -10.55
C ALA A 255 -7.94 -19.63 -10.14
N LEU A 256 -7.44 -20.35 -9.14
CA LEU A 256 -6.04 -20.21 -8.69
C LEU A 256 -5.05 -20.55 -9.81
N PHE A 257 -5.35 -21.56 -10.64
CA PHE A 257 -4.53 -21.89 -11.80
C PHE A 257 -4.53 -20.76 -12.84
N ARG A 258 -5.71 -20.21 -13.17
CA ARG A 258 -5.88 -19.18 -14.21
C ARG A 258 -5.23 -17.85 -13.83
N HIS A 259 -5.17 -17.56 -12.53
CA HIS A 259 -4.66 -16.31 -11.99
C HIS A 259 -3.29 -16.44 -11.31
N ASP A 260 -2.61 -17.57 -11.50
CA ASP A 260 -1.25 -17.78 -11.01
C ASP A 260 -0.31 -16.71 -11.59
N ALA A 261 0.35 -15.96 -10.71
CA ALA A 261 1.20 -14.83 -11.09
C ALA A 261 2.40 -15.24 -11.95
N SER A 262 2.94 -16.45 -11.74
CA SER A 262 4.06 -16.96 -12.51
C SER A 262 3.62 -17.36 -13.92
N LYS A 263 2.46 -17.99 -14.05
CA LYS A 263 1.91 -18.45 -15.33
C LYS A 263 1.43 -17.30 -16.20
N MET A 264 0.76 -16.32 -15.62
CA MET A 264 0.36 -15.09 -16.33
C MET A 264 1.57 -14.39 -16.96
N ARG A 265 2.68 -14.27 -16.21
CA ARG A 265 3.93 -13.68 -16.70
C ARG A 265 4.56 -14.47 -17.84
N SER A 266 4.52 -15.79 -17.80
CA SER A 266 5.05 -16.65 -18.88
C SER A 266 4.17 -16.67 -20.14
N GLY A 267 2.99 -16.02 -20.12
CA GLY A 267 2.01 -16.09 -21.21
C GLY A 267 1.28 -17.44 -21.28
N ALA A 268 1.44 -18.30 -20.28
CA ALA A 268 0.81 -19.62 -20.21
C ALA A 268 -0.70 -19.55 -19.87
N THR A 269 -1.25 -18.35 -19.63
CA THR A 269 -2.68 -18.12 -19.40
C THR A 269 -3.28 -17.24 -20.51
N PRO A 270 -4.54 -17.48 -20.93
CA PRO A 270 -5.16 -16.71 -22.01
C PRO A 270 -5.51 -15.24 -21.66
N ARG A 271 -5.52 -14.87 -20.37
CA ARG A 271 -5.99 -13.56 -19.89
C ARG A 271 -4.81 -12.61 -19.72
N ARG A 272 -4.78 -11.52 -20.50
CA ARG A 272 -3.85 -10.38 -20.33
C ARG A 272 -4.43 -9.37 -19.34
N GLY A 273 -3.62 -8.86 -18.41
CA GLY A 273 -4.06 -7.95 -17.36
C GLY A 273 -2.97 -7.05 -16.80
N ASN A 274 -3.28 -6.26 -15.76
CA ASN A 274 -2.31 -5.35 -15.13
C ASN A 274 -1.10 -6.06 -14.50
N LEU A 275 -1.13 -7.38 -14.38
CA LEU A 275 -0.03 -8.21 -13.87
C LEU A 275 0.97 -8.65 -14.93
N ASP A 276 0.71 -8.36 -16.21
CA ASP A 276 1.59 -8.72 -17.33
C ASP A 276 2.98 -8.05 -17.23
N GLN A 277 3.11 -7.00 -16.42
CA GLN A 277 4.41 -6.39 -16.06
C GLN A 277 5.13 -7.12 -14.90
N GLY A 278 4.70 -8.34 -14.59
CA GLY A 278 5.49 -9.34 -13.91
C GLY A 278 4.98 -9.80 -12.55
N GLY A 279 3.89 -9.23 -12.00
CA GLY A 279 3.31 -9.65 -10.71
C GLY A 279 4.34 -9.84 -9.58
N ARG A 280 5.42 -9.04 -9.61
CA ARG A 280 6.56 -9.20 -8.71
C ARG A 280 6.23 -8.59 -7.34
N SER A 281 6.77 -9.24 -6.31
CA SER A 281 6.96 -8.67 -4.98
C SER A 281 8.42 -8.33 -4.84
N ARG A 282 8.70 -7.34 -3.99
CA ARG A 282 10.05 -6.79 -3.79
C ARG A 282 10.67 -6.31 -5.12
N GLY A 283 9.84 -5.96 -6.10
CA GLY A 283 10.28 -5.53 -7.44
C GLY A 283 11.08 -4.24 -7.37
N TRP A 284 10.70 -3.37 -6.44
CA TRP A 284 11.41 -2.15 -6.08
C TRP A 284 12.91 -2.36 -5.76
N ARG A 285 13.33 -3.56 -5.31
CA ARG A 285 14.77 -3.84 -5.08
C ARG A 285 15.58 -3.84 -6.37
N VAL A 286 14.97 -4.26 -7.47
CA VAL A 286 15.63 -4.39 -8.78
C VAL A 286 15.31 -3.19 -9.66
N ASP A 287 14.05 -2.75 -9.65
CA ASP A 287 13.53 -1.76 -10.60
C ASP A 287 13.82 -0.32 -10.17
N ALA A 288 14.01 -0.06 -8.87
CA ALA A 288 14.25 1.29 -8.36
C ALA A 288 15.74 1.64 -8.31
N THR A 289 16.09 2.85 -8.75
CA THR A 289 17.44 3.39 -8.57
C THR A 289 17.74 3.63 -7.08
N PRO A 290 19.02 3.74 -6.67
CA PRO A 290 19.36 4.08 -5.28
C PRO A 290 18.67 5.35 -4.78
N GLN A 291 18.54 6.38 -5.62
CA GLN A 291 17.84 7.63 -5.28
C GLN A 291 16.35 7.38 -5.07
N GLN A 292 15.70 6.62 -5.94
CA GLN A 292 14.28 6.27 -5.79
C GLN A 292 14.03 5.44 -4.51
N LYS A 293 14.90 4.48 -4.20
CA LYS A 293 14.83 3.70 -2.94
C LYS A 293 14.92 4.59 -1.72
N SER A 294 15.83 5.56 -1.72
CA SER A 294 15.97 6.51 -0.62
C SER A 294 14.73 7.38 -0.44
N ILE A 295 14.14 7.88 -1.53
CA ILE A 295 12.89 8.64 -1.49
C ILE A 295 11.76 7.80 -0.92
N LEU A 296 11.58 6.59 -1.46
CA LEU A 296 10.55 5.66 -1.01
C LEU A 296 10.71 5.34 0.47
N HIS A 297 11.92 5.00 0.91
CA HIS A 297 12.25 4.78 2.31
C HIS A 297 11.81 5.95 3.18
N ALA A 298 12.32 7.13 2.87
CA ALA A 298 12.14 8.27 3.74
C ALA A 298 10.69 8.77 3.77
N GLU A 299 9.96 8.68 2.67
CA GLU A 299 8.54 9.02 2.63
C GLU A 299 7.66 7.95 3.28
N LEU A 300 8.07 6.68 3.25
CA LEU A 300 7.23 5.54 3.62
C LEU A 300 7.72 4.76 4.85
N VAL A 301 8.83 5.12 5.50
CA VAL A 301 9.45 4.29 6.58
C VAL A 301 8.46 3.94 7.69
N GLU A 302 7.57 4.87 8.05
CA GLU A 302 6.50 4.64 9.01
C GLU A 302 5.39 3.72 8.48
N VAL A 303 5.08 3.80 7.18
CA VAL A 303 4.11 2.94 6.50
C VAL A 303 4.66 1.52 6.39
N ILE A 304 5.90 1.39 5.90
CA ILE A 304 6.66 0.15 5.76
C ILE A 304 6.66 -0.57 7.10
N SER A 305 7.12 0.11 8.15
CA SER A 305 7.25 -0.50 9.48
C SER A 305 5.89 -0.74 10.13
N GLY A 306 4.93 0.17 9.96
CA GLY A 306 3.58 0.02 10.50
C GLY A 306 2.75 -1.09 9.83
N LEU A 307 3.16 -1.54 8.65
CA LEU A 307 2.63 -2.73 7.97
C LEU A 307 3.53 -3.96 8.16
N GLU A 308 4.58 -3.84 8.97
CA GLU A 308 5.59 -4.87 9.27
C GLU A 308 6.36 -5.37 8.04
N TYR A 309 6.56 -4.51 7.05
CA TYR A 309 7.56 -4.73 6.00
C TYR A 309 8.94 -4.30 6.50
N ASP A 310 10.00 -4.98 6.04
CA ASP A 310 11.38 -4.63 6.38
C ASP A 310 11.78 -3.30 5.72
N ALA A 311 12.37 -2.37 6.49
CA ALA A 311 12.77 -1.05 6.03
C ALA A 311 14.15 -1.00 5.35
N ASP A 312 15.02 -2.00 5.55
CA ASP A 312 16.47 -1.78 5.30
C ASP A 312 16.97 -2.06 3.92
N ASP A 313 16.14 -2.74 3.17
CA ASP A 313 16.36 -3.00 1.76
C ASP A 313 16.48 -1.70 0.94
N CYS A 314 16.14 -0.54 1.54
CA CYS A 314 16.13 0.75 0.88
C CYS A 314 17.46 1.51 0.98
N MET A 315 18.38 1.07 1.84
CA MET A 315 19.66 1.76 2.09
C MET A 315 20.79 1.35 1.13
N GLY A 316 20.54 0.39 0.23
CA GLY A 316 21.52 -0.09 -0.76
C GLY A 316 22.08 -1.47 -0.44
N ALA A 317 23.01 -1.95 -1.27
CA ALA A 317 23.66 -3.23 -1.08
C ALA A 317 24.59 -3.15 0.13
N ARG A 318 24.39 -4.07 1.07
CA ARG A 318 25.27 -4.28 2.21
C ARG A 318 26.64 -4.73 1.70
N PRO A 319 27.75 -4.15 2.18
CA PRO A 319 29.08 -4.72 1.93
C PRO A 319 29.13 -6.15 2.48
N ASP A 320 29.83 -7.05 1.79
CA ASP A 320 30.14 -8.37 2.33
C ASP A 320 31.01 -8.18 3.57
N PHE A 321 30.42 -8.37 4.75
CA PHE A 321 31.18 -8.35 6.00
C PHE A 321 31.86 -9.70 6.16
N GLU A 322 33.19 -9.71 6.11
CA GLU A 322 33.98 -10.94 6.22
C GLU A 322 33.80 -11.67 7.57
N ALA A 323 33.36 -10.97 8.62
CA ALA A 323 33.16 -11.54 9.95
C ALA A 323 31.74 -11.31 10.52
N LEU A 324 31.14 -12.38 11.03
CA LEU A 324 29.90 -12.34 11.81
C LEU A 324 30.16 -11.70 13.20
N PRO A 325 29.23 -10.89 13.73
CA PRO A 325 29.34 -10.38 15.09
C PRO A 325 29.39 -11.54 16.10
N PRO A 326 30.26 -11.52 17.12
CA PRO A 326 30.31 -12.57 18.13
C PRO A 326 29.11 -12.49 19.09
N VAL A 327 28.98 -13.52 19.94
CA VAL A 327 28.11 -13.46 21.13
C VAL A 327 28.55 -12.28 21.99
N ARG A 328 27.60 -11.46 22.42
CA ARG A 328 27.88 -10.27 23.24
C ARG A 328 26.71 -9.90 24.15
N GLU A 329 27.03 -9.29 25.28
CA GLU A 329 26.05 -8.69 26.17
C GLU A 329 26.09 -7.18 26.01
N ILE A 330 24.96 -6.60 25.62
CA ILE A 330 24.81 -5.16 25.44
C ILE A 330 24.06 -4.61 26.65
N SER A 331 24.61 -3.59 27.29
CA SER A 331 23.99 -2.92 28.44
C SER A 331 23.39 -1.57 28.03
N PHE A 332 22.06 -1.49 28.03
CA PHE A 332 21.32 -0.24 27.90
C PHE A 332 20.97 0.33 29.30
N PRO A 333 20.69 1.65 29.41
CA PRO A 333 20.13 2.25 30.62
C PRO A 333 18.94 1.46 31.16
N THR A 334 18.78 1.42 32.48
CA THR A 334 17.69 0.69 33.15
C THR A 334 16.53 1.59 33.54
N ASP A 335 16.75 2.91 33.61
CA ASP A 335 15.81 3.93 34.02
C ASP A 335 14.93 4.47 32.87
N HIS A 336 15.39 4.31 31.61
CA HIS A 336 14.64 4.70 30.43
C HIS A 336 15.03 3.87 29.20
N ALA A 337 14.13 3.77 28.22
CA ALA A 337 14.40 3.14 26.94
C ALA A 337 15.19 4.07 25.99
N VAL A 338 16.19 3.51 25.32
CA VAL A 338 16.97 4.19 24.27
C VAL A 338 16.25 4.17 22.92
N GLY A 339 15.27 3.29 22.76
CA GLY A 339 14.54 3.11 21.52
C GLY A 339 13.98 1.71 21.43
N GLU A 340 13.54 1.33 20.24
CA GLU A 340 13.21 -0.06 19.90
C GLU A 340 14.50 -0.80 19.49
N LEU A 341 14.74 -1.92 20.14
CA LEU A 341 15.80 -2.85 19.78
C LEU A 341 15.27 -3.77 18.67
N GLN A 342 15.93 -3.76 17.52
CA GLN A 342 15.66 -4.69 16.43
C GLN A 342 16.89 -5.57 16.17
N VAL A 343 16.67 -6.80 15.77
CA VAL A 343 17.74 -7.76 15.47
C VAL A 343 17.52 -8.43 14.12
N ARG A 344 18.60 -8.85 13.48
CA ARG A 344 18.57 -9.63 12.24
C ARG A 344 19.68 -10.67 12.25
N ASP A 345 19.35 -11.91 11.92
CA ASP A 345 20.35 -12.96 11.72
C ASP A 345 21.05 -12.74 10.37
N LEU A 346 22.36 -12.54 10.40
CA LEU A 346 23.15 -12.25 9.20
C LEU A 346 23.57 -13.52 8.47
N ARG A 347 23.34 -14.70 9.05
CA ARG A 347 23.59 -16.00 8.41
C ARG A 347 22.49 -16.33 7.39
N GLU A 348 21.33 -15.70 7.56
CA GLU A 348 20.17 -15.83 6.68
C GLU A 348 20.07 -14.56 5.82
N ALA A 349 20.35 -14.70 4.51
CA ALA A 349 20.47 -13.54 3.61
C ALA A 349 19.17 -12.72 3.42
N GLU A 350 18.02 -13.25 3.85
CA GLU A 350 16.69 -12.65 3.65
C GLU A 350 15.86 -12.45 4.93
N GLU A 351 16.43 -12.70 6.12
CA GLU A 351 15.69 -12.48 7.37
C GLU A 351 15.42 -10.98 7.59
N PRO A 352 14.17 -10.56 7.86
CA PRO A 352 13.85 -9.18 8.15
C PRO A 352 14.37 -8.77 9.53
N TRP A 353 14.40 -7.47 9.79
CA TRP A 353 14.62 -6.99 11.15
C TRP A 353 13.42 -7.28 12.05
N MET A 354 13.69 -8.01 13.12
CA MET A 354 12.69 -8.40 14.12
C MET A 354 12.78 -7.52 15.36
N SER A 355 11.64 -7.03 15.83
CA SER A 355 11.57 -6.31 17.10
C SER A 355 11.87 -7.23 18.28
N ARG A 356 12.67 -6.74 19.23
CA ARG A 356 12.97 -7.36 20.53
C ARG A 356 12.42 -6.53 21.70
N GLY A 357 11.59 -5.52 21.41
CA GLY A 357 11.05 -4.60 22.40
C GLY A 357 11.97 -3.40 22.66
N ALA A 358 11.83 -2.79 23.83
CA ALA A 358 12.63 -1.62 24.20
C ALA A 358 14.11 -1.96 24.44
N ALA A 359 15.01 -1.15 23.90
CA ALA A 359 16.43 -1.17 24.23
C ALA A 359 16.64 -0.58 25.64
N GLN A 360 16.48 -1.42 26.65
CA GLN A 360 16.55 -1.08 28.08
C GLN A 360 17.11 -2.27 28.87
N GLY A 361 18.03 -2.02 29.80
CA GLY A 361 18.71 -3.07 30.56
C GLY A 361 19.69 -3.92 29.76
N GLY A 362 20.08 -5.07 30.32
CA GLY A 362 21.03 -6.00 29.70
C GLY A 362 20.37 -6.90 28.66
N VAL A 363 21.00 -7.04 27.49
CA VAL A 363 20.51 -7.88 26.39
C VAL A 363 21.63 -8.77 25.85
N THR A 364 21.41 -10.08 25.85
CA THR A 364 22.32 -11.05 25.21
C THR A 364 22.00 -11.19 23.74
N ILE A 365 23.00 -10.98 22.89
CA ILE A 365 22.92 -11.10 21.43
C ILE A 365 23.73 -12.33 20.97
N PRO A 366 23.12 -13.28 20.25
CA PRO A 366 23.84 -14.43 19.71
C PRO A 366 24.87 -14.06 18.63
N GLU A 367 25.80 -14.97 18.36
CA GLU A 367 26.71 -14.87 17.21
C GLU A 367 25.93 -14.76 15.90
N GLY A 368 26.44 -13.95 14.97
CA GLY A 368 25.82 -13.74 13.67
C GLY A 368 24.64 -12.78 13.70
N VAL A 369 24.21 -12.30 14.86
CA VAL A 369 23.04 -11.41 14.96
C VAL A 369 23.46 -9.94 14.99
N ALA A 370 22.97 -9.18 14.00
CA ALA A 370 23.08 -7.72 13.95
C ALA A 370 22.00 -7.07 14.82
N VAL A 371 22.31 -5.87 15.28
CA VAL A 371 21.45 -5.04 16.14
C VAL A 371 21.23 -3.69 15.49
N ARG A 372 19.97 -3.26 15.50
CA ARG A 372 19.55 -1.90 15.19
C ARG A 372 18.92 -1.27 16.41
N LEU A 373 19.24 0.00 16.62
CA LEU A 373 18.40 0.89 17.40
C LEU A 373 17.51 1.70 16.46
N ARG A 374 16.20 1.53 16.61
CA ARG A 374 15.21 2.33 15.91
C ARG A 374 14.56 3.26 16.91
N VAL A 375 14.43 4.53 16.54
CA VAL A 375 13.74 5.51 17.38
C VAL A 375 12.52 6.06 16.66
N ASP A 376 11.45 6.30 17.39
CA ASP A 376 10.21 6.85 16.84
C ASP A 376 10.15 8.37 17.01
N ARG A 377 9.01 8.98 16.67
CA ARG A 377 8.78 10.43 16.88
C ARG A 377 8.75 10.82 18.37
N GLY A 378 8.40 9.89 19.26
CA GLY A 378 8.31 10.03 20.71
C GLY A 378 9.65 9.97 21.42
N PHE A 379 10.71 9.54 20.74
CA PHE A 379 12.07 9.47 21.25
C PHE A 379 12.74 10.83 21.57
N ASP A 380 13.32 10.95 22.77
CA ASP A 380 14.21 12.06 23.14
C ASP A 380 15.66 11.76 22.70
N PRO A 381 16.25 12.55 21.77
CA PRO A 381 17.63 12.39 21.32
C PRO A 381 18.70 12.40 22.43
N LYS A 382 18.39 12.92 23.62
CA LYS A 382 19.30 12.87 24.77
C LYS A 382 19.57 11.45 25.25
N ASN A 383 18.68 10.50 25.00
CA ASN A 383 18.82 9.11 25.43
C ASN A 383 19.96 8.37 24.69
N LEU A 384 20.51 8.94 23.60
CA LEU A 384 21.73 8.40 22.96
C LEU A 384 23.02 8.77 23.71
N ARG A 385 22.96 9.66 24.71
CA ARG A 385 24.16 10.14 25.41
C ARG A 385 24.60 9.16 26.48
N GLY A 386 25.90 8.93 26.57
CA GLY A 386 26.50 8.15 27.66
C GLY A 386 26.26 6.63 27.55
N LEU A 387 25.83 6.14 26.39
CA LEU A 387 25.73 4.71 26.11
C LEU A 387 27.14 4.08 26.18
N ARG A 388 27.26 2.96 26.89
CA ARG A 388 28.53 2.23 27.05
C ARG A 388 28.60 1.07 26.06
N LEU A 389 28.55 1.39 24.77
CA LEU A 389 28.58 0.41 23.68
C LEU A 389 30.02 0.08 23.28
N GLN A 390 30.25 -1.16 22.88
CA GLN A 390 31.48 -1.66 22.26
C GLN A 390 31.38 -1.66 20.73
N PRO A 391 32.49 -1.62 19.99
CA PRO A 391 32.47 -1.71 18.53
C PRO A 391 31.67 -2.92 18.04
N GLY A 392 30.65 -2.67 17.21
CA GLY A 392 29.80 -3.73 16.67
C GLY A 392 28.67 -4.18 17.60
N ASP A 393 28.44 -3.52 18.74
CA ASP A 393 27.24 -3.74 19.54
C ASP A 393 25.98 -3.37 18.75
N VAL A 394 25.99 -2.17 18.14
CA VAL A 394 24.90 -1.62 17.32
C VAL A 394 25.44 -1.31 15.92
N GLN A 395 24.91 -2.00 14.90
CA GLN A 395 25.33 -1.83 13.51
C GLN A 395 24.49 -0.79 12.77
N SER A 396 23.22 -0.62 13.14
CA SER A 396 22.30 0.28 12.41
C SER A 396 21.57 1.20 13.39
N LEU A 397 21.45 2.47 13.03
CA LEU A 397 20.71 3.47 13.79
C LEU A 397 19.71 4.18 12.88
N CYS A 398 18.42 3.95 13.13
CA CYS A 398 17.35 4.61 12.40
C CYS A 398 16.76 5.74 13.23
N LEU A 399 17.06 6.99 12.83
CA LEU A 399 16.55 8.23 13.42
C LEU A 399 15.45 8.89 12.56
N ALA A 400 15.01 8.20 11.51
CA ALA A 400 14.15 8.77 10.48
C ALA A 400 12.80 9.26 11.02
N GLY A 401 12.35 10.40 10.49
CA GLY A 401 11.05 11.00 10.84
C GLY A 401 11.01 11.74 12.18
N ASN A 402 12.08 11.68 13.00
CA ASN A 402 12.12 12.39 14.27
C ASN A 402 12.68 13.82 14.11
N THR A 403 11.78 14.80 14.08
CA THR A 403 12.15 16.22 13.93
C THR A 403 12.89 16.83 15.14
N ARG A 404 13.04 16.13 16.26
CA ARG A 404 13.89 16.56 17.39
C ARG A 404 15.36 16.22 17.19
N VAL A 405 15.68 15.35 16.23
CA VAL A 405 17.06 15.03 15.85
C VAL A 405 17.67 16.23 15.11
N THR A 406 18.77 16.74 15.65
CA THR A 406 19.49 17.94 15.20
C THR A 406 21.00 17.68 15.19
N ASP A 407 21.81 18.66 14.78
CA ASP A 407 23.28 18.58 14.82
C ASP A 407 23.83 18.23 16.21
N ALA A 408 23.13 18.64 17.28
CA ALA A 408 23.49 18.26 18.65
C ALA A 408 23.29 16.76 18.95
N THR A 409 22.40 16.08 18.22
CA THR A 409 22.20 14.63 18.31
C THR A 409 23.35 13.90 17.64
N LEU A 410 23.88 14.40 16.52
CA LEU A 410 24.99 13.75 15.80
C LEU A 410 26.26 13.63 16.65
N ARG A 411 26.47 14.54 17.61
CA ARG A 411 27.54 14.40 18.60
C ARG A 411 27.44 13.12 19.44
N ALA A 412 26.22 12.71 19.80
CA ALA A 412 26.00 11.47 20.53
C ALA A 412 26.08 10.25 19.58
N VAL A 413 25.57 10.38 18.34
CA VAL A 413 25.67 9.35 17.31
C VAL A 413 27.12 8.98 17.00
N ALA A 414 28.01 9.98 16.92
CA ALA A 414 29.44 9.81 16.70
C ALA A 414 30.15 9.00 17.81
N GLN A 415 29.50 8.79 18.96
CA GLN A 415 30.02 7.98 20.07
C GLN A 415 29.52 6.53 20.03
N ILE A 416 28.76 6.11 19.00
CA ILE A 416 28.33 4.72 18.80
C ILE A 416 29.41 4.01 17.98
N PRO A 417 30.29 3.21 18.61
CA PRO A 417 31.45 2.65 17.94
C PRO A 417 31.06 1.57 16.93
N GLY A 418 31.66 1.63 15.74
CA GLY A 418 31.44 0.63 14.68
C GLY A 418 30.03 0.68 14.07
N LEU A 419 29.34 1.83 14.16
CA LEU A 419 28.07 2.02 13.45
C LEU A 419 28.29 1.95 11.94
N ARG A 420 27.42 1.22 11.25
CA ARG A 420 27.55 0.87 9.83
C ARG A 420 26.47 1.51 8.96
N GLU A 421 25.28 1.71 9.50
CA GLU A 421 24.16 2.38 8.83
C GLU A 421 23.60 3.50 9.72
N LEU A 422 23.39 4.68 9.14
CA LEU A 422 22.77 5.82 9.80
C LEU A 422 21.68 6.43 8.93
N ASP A 423 20.44 6.35 9.39
CA ASP A 423 19.30 6.93 8.69
C ASP A 423 18.83 8.21 9.38
N LEU A 424 19.08 9.35 8.73
CA LEU A 424 18.72 10.71 9.18
C LEU A 424 17.55 11.29 8.41
N ALA A 425 16.84 10.47 7.63
CA ALA A 425 15.77 10.95 6.77
C ALA A 425 14.73 11.78 7.56
N ARG A 426 14.36 12.95 7.03
CA ARG A 426 13.34 13.86 7.59
C ARG A 426 13.65 14.34 9.02
N THR A 427 14.92 14.39 9.38
CA THR A 427 15.39 15.04 10.62
C THR A 427 15.69 16.53 10.38
N ARG A 428 16.10 17.26 11.42
CA ARG A 428 16.49 18.68 11.32
C ARG A 428 18.00 18.89 11.28
N VAL A 429 18.76 17.84 10.98
CA VAL A 429 20.22 17.90 10.77
C VAL A 429 20.54 18.84 9.60
N THR A 430 21.62 19.61 9.78
CA THR A 430 22.19 20.54 8.81
C THR A 430 23.65 20.17 8.53
N ALA A 431 24.29 20.87 7.61
CA ALA A 431 25.71 20.70 7.32
C ALA A 431 26.62 20.92 8.54
N ALA A 432 26.21 21.74 9.50
CA ALA A 432 26.99 22.00 10.71
C ALA A 432 27.16 20.74 11.59
N GLY A 433 26.30 19.74 11.43
CA GLY A 433 26.42 18.46 12.14
C GLY A 433 27.33 17.44 11.46
N LEU A 434 27.61 17.57 10.15
CA LEU A 434 28.36 16.59 9.37
C LEU A 434 29.80 16.34 9.86
N PRO A 435 30.58 17.35 10.31
CA PRO A 435 31.92 17.10 10.83
C PRO A 435 31.97 16.12 12.01
N HIS A 436 30.87 15.94 12.74
CA HIS A 436 30.83 14.95 13.82
C HIS A 436 30.90 13.50 13.31
N LEU A 437 30.58 13.25 12.04
CA LEU A 437 30.56 11.91 11.46
C LEU A 437 31.91 11.46 10.90
N GLU A 438 32.91 12.36 10.83
CA GLU A 438 34.21 12.10 10.19
C GLU A 438 34.94 10.88 10.78
N ALA A 439 34.82 10.65 12.10
CA ALA A 439 35.45 9.52 12.78
C ALA A 439 34.72 8.17 12.58
N MET A 440 33.56 8.16 11.93
CA MET A 440 32.72 6.95 11.75
C MET A 440 33.15 6.18 10.50
N THR A 441 34.39 5.70 10.47
CA THR A 441 35.00 5.10 9.27
C THR A 441 34.37 3.79 8.80
N GLU A 442 33.61 3.12 9.67
CA GLU A 442 32.84 1.90 9.39
C GLU A 442 31.46 2.18 8.76
N LEU A 443 31.06 3.45 8.69
CA LEU A 443 29.77 3.88 8.17
C LEU A 443 29.77 3.73 6.65
N TRP A 444 28.96 2.81 6.14
CA TRP A 444 28.85 2.55 4.71
C TRP A 444 27.49 2.98 4.14
N GLY A 445 26.49 3.29 4.96
CA GLY A 445 25.18 3.74 4.50
C GLY A 445 24.66 4.95 5.27
N ILE A 446 24.39 6.06 4.57
CA ILE A 446 23.85 7.29 5.16
C ILE A 446 22.67 7.80 4.34
N ASN A 447 21.52 8.00 4.97
CA ASN A 447 20.35 8.60 4.32
C ASN A 447 20.09 10.02 4.82
N LEU A 448 20.12 10.97 3.89
CA LEU A 448 19.96 12.41 4.13
C LEU A 448 18.66 12.98 3.54
N TRP A 449 17.72 12.15 3.09
CA TRP A 449 16.48 12.61 2.45
C TRP A 449 15.70 13.58 3.32
N LYS A 450 15.36 14.74 2.75
CA LYS A 450 14.61 15.81 3.44
C LYS A 450 15.24 16.24 4.78
N THR A 451 16.56 16.14 4.88
CA THR A 451 17.33 16.93 5.84
C THR A 451 17.51 18.36 5.31
N ARG A 452 18.29 19.19 6.01
CA ARG A 452 18.68 20.52 5.52
C ARG A 452 20.08 20.51 4.88
N ILE A 453 20.55 19.34 4.45
CA ILE A 453 21.84 19.16 3.78
C ILE A 453 21.62 19.22 2.26
N THR A 454 22.45 20.00 1.59
CA THR A 454 22.47 20.19 0.14
C THR A 454 23.31 19.12 -0.55
N ALA A 455 23.18 19.01 -1.88
CA ALA A 455 24.02 18.12 -2.69
C ALA A 455 25.52 18.43 -2.56
N VAL A 456 25.88 19.71 -2.41
CA VAL A 456 27.29 20.15 -2.25
C VAL A 456 27.85 19.65 -0.92
N GLU A 457 27.13 19.85 0.18
CA GLU A 457 27.55 19.45 1.53
C GLU A 457 27.59 17.91 1.66
N ALA A 458 26.70 17.20 0.98
CA ALA A 458 26.76 15.75 0.93
C ALA A 458 27.94 15.21 0.11
N ALA A 459 28.36 15.89 -0.96
CA ALA A 459 29.59 15.56 -1.67
C ALA A 459 30.83 15.76 -0.78
N GLN A 460 30.81 16.76 0.10
CA GLN A 460 31.84 16.93 1.13
C GLN A 460 31.81 15.78 2.13
N LEU A 461 30.63 15.36 2.61
CA LEU A 461 30.50 14.17 3.45
C LEU A 461 31.05 12.90 2.77
N GLN A 462 30.73 12.70 1.50
CA GLN A 462 31.24 11.58 0.70
C GLN A 462 32.77 11.58 0.61
N THR A 463 33.39 12.77 0.60
CA THR A 463 34.86 12.89 0.62
C THR A 463 35.43 12.51 1.99
N MET A 464 34.76 12.89 3.08
CA MET A 464 35.16 12.54 4.44
C MET A 464 34.95 11.05 4.76
N LEU A 465 33.91 10.44 4.17
CA LEU A 465 33.53 9.05 4.36
C LEU A 465 33.50 8.33 3.00
N PRO A 466 34.66 8.01 2.40
CA PRO A 466 34.75 7.48 1.04
C PRO A 466 34.11 6.10 0.88
N LEU A 467 33.92 5.35 1.97
CA LEU A 467 33.23 4.06 1.99
C LEU A 467 31.71 4.18 2.18
N ALA A 468 31.22 5.36 2.56
CA ALA A 468 29.79 5.60 2.75
C ALA A 468 29.09 5.75 1.41
N THR A 469 27.97 5.08 1.23
CA THR A 469 26.97 5.40 0.22
C THR A 469 26.06 6.46 0.82
N VAL A 470 26.16 7.70 0.32
CA VAL A 470 25.26 8.79 0.71
C VAL A 470 24.05 8.80 -0.22
N VAL A 471 22.86 8.61 0.35
CA VAL A 471 21.58 8.61 -0.38
C VAL A 471 20.66 9.74 0.09
N GLY A 472 19.67 10.08 -0.75
CA GLY A 472 18.60 11.00 -0.36
C GLY A 472 18.91 12.48 -0.58
N LEU A 473 19.74 12.82 -1.57
CA LEU A 473 19.99 14.21 -1.91
C LEU A 473 18.89 14.76 -2.81
N PRO A 474 18.50 16.05 -2.67
CA PRO A 474 17.75 16.72 -3.72
C PRO A 474 18.55 16.68 -5.02
N GLU A 475 17.88 16.60 -6.18
CA GLU A 475 18.55 16.83 -7.47
C GLU A 475 19.36 18.12 -7.35
N ALA A 476 20.59 18.10 -7.87
CA ALA A 476 21.46 19.27 -7.84
C ALA A 476 20.64 20.48 -8.30
N LEU A 477 20.59 21.53 -7.46
CA LEU A 477 20.03 22.81 -7.89
C LEU A 477 20.68 23.12 -9.23
N ASP A 478 19.85 23.46 -10.22
CA ASP A 478 20.31 23.94 -11.52
C ASP A 478 21.49 24.89 -11.29
N PRO A 479 22.68 24.62 -11.86
CA PRO A 479 23.82 25.50 -11.68
C PRO A 479 23.54 26.95 -12.13
N ALA A 480 22.48 27.20 -12.91
CA ALA A 480 21.99 28.54 -13.24
C ALA A 480 21.20 29.25 -12.11
N ALA A 481 20.82 28.54 -11.04
CA ALA A 481 20.05 29.08 -9.91
C ALA A 481 20.93 29.53 -8.73
N VAL A 482 22.26 29.38 -8.81
CA VAL A 482 23.18 29.97 -7.84
C VAL A 482 23.37 31.45 -8.19
N PRO A 483 22.96 32.41 -7.34
CA PRO A 483 23.31 33.80 -7.57
C PRO A 483 24.83 33.89 -7.47
N VAL A 484 25.47 34.25 -8.59
CA VAL A 484 26.88 34.64 -8.60
C VAL A 484 26.98 35.87 -7.69
N CYS A 485 27.63 35.71 -6.54
CA CYS A 485 28.05 36.83 -5.70
C CYS A 485 29.44 37.29 -6.12
#